data_AF-A0A847BDG9-F1
#
_entry.id   AF-A0A847BDG9-F1
#
_cell.length_a   1.000
_cell.length_b   1.000
_cell.length_c   1.000
_cell.angle_alpha   90.00
_cell.angle_beta   90.00
_cell.angle_gamma   90.00
#
_symmetry.space_group_name_H-M   'P 1'
#
loop_
_entity.id
_entity.type
_entity.pdbx_description
1 polymer ?
#
loop_
_entity_poly.entity_id
_entity_poly.type
_entity_poly.pdbx_seq_one_letter_code
_entity_poly.pdbx_strand_id
1 'polypeptide(L)'
;MATALGAQPLRRGPLLLGALLMAGALAVGLAYGPRLGLLMVVGALLGMTLYHAAFGFTSSWRIFIKERRGRGLRAQMVMLAIAVLLFFPALGAGTLWGQTVTGFVSPIGVSVLFGAFLFGIGMQLGGGCASGTLFTAGGGNARMMITLIFFIVGSVIGSAHFSWWMALPAFEPISLVNVFGAGGGIAVSLALFAAIAAFTVMMEKRRHGQLEETPRFNLRDSRWLTGPWPLLMGAVALALLNFATLALAGRPWGITSAFALWGAKVYELIGGD
;
A
#
# COMPACT_ATOMS: atom_id res chain seq x y z
N MET A 1 -37.50 23.53 -23.50
CA MET A 1 -36.14 24.08 -23.76
C MET A 1 -35.18 23.34 -22.84
N ALA A 2 -34.59 22.25 -23.33
CA ALA A 2 -33.67 21.40 -22.57
C ALA A 2 -32.27 22.01 -22.64
N THR A 3 -31.77 22.52 -21.51
CA THR A 3 -30.39 22.98 -21.38
C THR A 3 -29.46 21.77 -21.44
N ALA A 4 -28.68 21.72 -22.51
CA ALA A 4 -27.64 20.73 -22.72
C ALA A 4 -26.70 20.69 -21.50
N LEU A 5 -26.56 19.52 -20.89
CA LEU A 5 -25.47 19.19 -20.00
C LEU A 5 -24.17 19.29 -20.82
N GLY A 6 -23.52 20.45 -20.77
CA GLY A 6 -22.24 20.67 -21.40
C GLY A 6 -21.25 19.61 -20.94
N ALA A 7 -20.86 18.73 -21.85
CA ALA A 7 -19.74 17.82 -21.65
C ALA A 7 -18.52 18.69 -21.32
N GLN A 8 -18.05 18.64 -20.07
CA GLN A 8 -16.81 19.32 -19.72
C GLN A 8 -15.70 18.77 -20.60
N PRO A 9 -14.89 19.62 -21.26
CA PRO A 9 -13.83 19.15 -22.13
C PRO A 9 -12.89 18.28 -21.31
N LEU A 10 -12.63 17.05 -21.78
CA LEU A 10 -11.63 16.20 -21.14
C LEU A 10 -10.32 17.00 -21.04
N ARG A 11 -9.84 17.21 -19.81
CA ARG A 11 -8.56 17.89 -19.59
C ARG A 11 -7.49 17.08 -20.32
N ARG A 12 -6.81 17.71 -21.30
CA ARG A 12 -5.81 17.04 -22.15
C ARG A 12 -4.63 16.47 -21.35
N GLY A 13 -4.27 17.07 -20.22
CA GLY A 13 -3.13 16.64 -19.39
C GLY A 13 -3.22 15.19 -18.88
N PRO A 14 -4.26 14.81 -18.12
CA PRO A 14 -4.44 13.43 -17.65
C PRO A 14 -4.47 12.39 -18.77
N LEU A 15 -5.07 12.72 -19.92
CA LEU A 15 -5.11 11.82 -21.08
C LEU A 15 -3.73 11.59 -21.68
N LEU A 16 -2.93 12.66 -21.82
CA LEU A 16 -1.55 12.55 -22.30
C LEU A 16 -0.68 11.73 -21.36
N LEU A 17 -0.79 11.94 -20.05
CA LEU A 17 -0.08 11.14 -19.05
C LEU A 17 -0.51 9.67 -19.08
N GLY A 18 -1.81 9.40 -19.23
CA GLY A 18 -2.33 8.04 -19.41
C GLY A 18 -1.79 7.37 -20.67
N ALA A 19 -1.77 8.09 -21.79
CA ALA A 19 -1.22 7.58 -23.05
C ALA A 19 0.29 7.30 -22.95
N LEU A 20 1.05 8.21 -22.32
CA LEU A 20 2.48 8.03 -22.06
C LEU A 20 2.74 6.82 -21.16
N LEU A 21 1.94 6.63 -20.11
CA LEU A 21 2.03 5.47 -19.24
C LEU A 21 1.78 4.18 -20.01
N MET A 22 0.73 4.13 -20.84
CA MET A 22 0.41 2.94 -21.63
C MET A 22 1.46 2.65 -22.69
N ALA A 23 2.01 3.68 -23.34
CA ALA A 23 3.12 3.54 -24.28
C ALA A 23 4.38 3.02 -23.57
N GLY A 24 4.70 3.54 -22.39
CA GLY A 24 5.80 3.05 -21.55
C GLY A 24 5.61 1.60 -21.11
N ALA A 25 4.41 1.23 -20.66
CA ALA A 25 4.07 -0.13 -20.28
C ALA A 25 4.19 -1.09 -21.47
N LEU A 26 3.76 -0.67 -22.67
CA LEU A 26 3.93 -1.44 -23.89
C LEU A 26 5.40 -1.61 -24.25
N ALA A 27 6.19 -0.52 -24.21
CA ALA A 27 7.62 -0.57 -24.50
C ALA A 27 8.37 -1.51 -23.54
N VAL A 28 8.09 -1.43 -22.23
CA VAL A 28 8.65 -2.35 -21.22
C VAL A 28 8.17 -3.78 -21.47
N GLY A 29 6.89 -3.96 -21.82
CA GLY A 29 6.31 -5.25 -22.13
C GLY A 29 6.96 -5.94 -23.33
N LEU A 30 7.31 -5.17 -24.36
CA LEU A 30 7.98 -5.67 -25.56
C LEU A 30 9.47 -5.95 -25.31
N ALA A 31 10.14 -5.12 -24.51
CA ALA A 31 11.58 -5.25 -24.27
C ALA A 31 11.95 -6.28 -23.19
N TYR A 32 11.17 -6.36 -22.11
CA TYR A 32 11.49 -7.18 -20.93
C TYR A 32 10.41 -8.23 -20.59
N GLY A 33 9.34 -8.29 -21.38
CA GLY A 33 8.28 -9.28 -21.27
C GLY A 33 6.96 -8.71 -20.74
N PRO A 34 5.82 -9.28 -21.18
CA PRO A 34 4.48 -8.69 -20.97
C PRO A 34 4.11 -8.54 -19.49
N ARG A 35 4.62 -9.43 -18.62
CA ARG A 35 4.37 -9.36 -17.18
C ARG A 35 4.91 -8.07 -16.55
N LEU A 36 6.10 -7.60 -16.95
CA LEU A 36 6.68 -6.36 -16.43
C LEU A 36 5.92 -5.14 -16.91
N GLY A 37 5.46 -5.13 -18.17
CA GLY A 37 4.56 -4.10 -18.69
C GLY A 37 3.25 -4.03 -17.90
N LEU A 38 2.63 -5.18 -17.62
CA LEU A 38 1.41 -5.24 -16.79
C LEU A 38 1.66 -4.78 -15.35
N LEU A 39 2.79 -5.17 -14.74
CA LEU A 39 3.16 -4.71 -13.40
C LEU A 39 3.36 -3.20 -13.33
N MET A 40 3.85 -2.56 -14.41
CA MET A 40 3.93 -1.10 -14.50
C MET A 40 2.54 -0.46 -14.47
N VAL A 41 1.57 -1.02 -15.19
CA VAL A 41 0.17 -0.57 -15.15
C VAL A 41 -0.43 -0.76 -13.75
N VAL A 42 -0.24 -1.92 -13.14
CA VAL A 42 -0.72 -2.20 -11.77
C VAL A 42 -0.09 -1.22 -10.76
N GLY A 43 1.21 -0.95 -10.86
CA GLY A 43 1.89 0.04 -10.04
C GLY A 43 1.31 1.45 -10.18
N ALA A 44 0.98 1.86 -11.40
CA ALA A 44 0.33 3.14 -11.66
C ALA A 44 -1.08 3.20 -11.04
N LEU A 45 -1.87 2.13 -11.15
CA LEU A 45 -3.19 2.03 -10.54
C LEU A 45 -3.11 2.02 -9.01
N LEU A 46 -2.09 1.40 -8.42
CA LEU A 46 -1.82 1.45 -6.97
C LEU A 46 -1.51 2.88 -6.53
N GLY A 47 -0.64 3.58 -7.25
CA GLY A 47 -0.33 4.99 -7.00
C GLY A 47 -1.54 5.90 -7.11
N MET A 48 -2.34 5.71 -8.18
CA MET A 48 -3.60 6.43 -8.39
C MET A 48 -4.58 6.19 -7.24
N THR A 49 -4.76 4.93 -6.83
CA THR A 49 -5.65 4.55 -5.72
C THR A 49 -5.20 5.19 -4.42
N LEU A 50 -3.91 5.13 -4.09
CA LEU A 50 -3.35 5.76 -2.90
C LEU A 50 -3.59 7.28 -2.90
N TYR A 51 -3.32 7.94 -4.05
CA TYR A 51 -3.46 9.38 -4.20
C TYR A 51 -4.92 9.83 -4.07
N HIS A 52 -5.84 9.22 -4.81
CA HIS A 52 -7.25 9.63 -4.84
C HIS A 52 -8.02 9.24 -3.58
N ALA A 53 -7.68 8.13 -2.93
CA ALA A 53 -8.27 7.74 -1.65
C ALA A 53 -7.58 8.40 -0.45
N ALA A 54 -6.45 9.08 -0.65
CA ALA A 54 -5.59 9.61 0.41
C ALA A 54 -5.37 8.57 1.54
N PHE A 55 -5.14 7.32 1.15
CA PHE A 55 -5.20 6.17 2.04
C PHE A 55 -3.91 6.07 2.88
N GLY A 56 -3.88 6.77 4.01
CA GLY A 56 -2.73 6.79 4.92
C GLY A 56 -2.85 5.77 6.05
N PHE A 57 -1.85 4.88 6.16
CA PHE A 57 -1.79 3.91 7.24
C PHE A 57 -1.61 4.61 8.60
N THR A 58 -0.49 5.30 8.78
CA THR A 58 -0.12 6.00 10.03
C THR A 58 -1.06 7.13 10.42
N SER A 59 -1.56 7.90 9.44
CA SER A 59 -2.48 9.00 9.72
C SER A 59 -3.78 8.51 10.35
N SER A 60 -4.33 7.38 9.86
CA SER A 60 -5.54 6.77 10.42
C SER A 60 -5.34 6.36 11.87
N TRP A 61 -4.20 5.75 12.21
CA TRP A 61 -3.85 5.39 13.59
C TRP A 61 -3.71 6.62 14.48
N ARG A 62 -3.03 7.66 13.99
CA ARG A 62 -2.87 8.92 14.72
C ARG A 62 -4.21 9.60 15.00
N ILE A 63 -5.10 9.65 14.02
CA ILE A 63 -6.46 10.21 14.16
C ILE A 63 -7.26 9.39 15.17
N PHE A 64 -7.20 8.05 15.11
CA PHE A 64 -7.87 7.22 16.08
C PHE A 64 -7.34 7.44 17.51
N ILE A 65 -6.03 7.53 17.71
CA ILE A 65 -5.44 7.75 19.05
C ILE A 65 -5.82 9.12 19.61
N LYS A 66 -5.70 10.19 18.80
CA LYS A 66 -5.96 11.57 19.26
C LYS A 66 -7.44 11.88 19.37
N GLU A 67 -8.23 11.52 18.37
CA GLU A 67 -9.61 11.96 18.19
C GLU A 67 -10.63 10.84 18.44
N ARG A 68 -10.20 9.57 18.54
CA ARG A 68 -11.07 8.37 18.61
C ARG A 68 -11.98 8.21 17.38
N ARG A 69 -11.64 8.82 16.26
CA ARG A 69 -12.31 8.61 14.96
C ARG A 69 -11.74 7.36 14.29
N GLY A 70 -12.55 6.31 14.15
CA GLY A 70 -12.10 4.98 13.72
C GLY A 70 -12.25 4.71 12.21
N ARG A 71 -12.76 5.66 11.42
CA ARG A 71 -13.10 5.44 10.00
C ARG A 71 -11.93 4.88 9.17
N GLY A 72 -10.75 5.50 9.25
CA GLY A 72 -9.56 5.05 8.50
C GLY A 72 -9.07 3.66 8.94
N LEU A 73 -9.05 3.39 10.25
CA LEU A 73 -8.66 2.07 10.78
C LEU A 73 -9.59 0.96 10.30
N ARG A 74 -10.91 1.19 10.31
CA ARG A 74 -11.87 0.21 9.80
C ARG A 74 -11.68 -0.06 8.32
N ALA A 75 -11.41 0.96 7.52
CA ALA A 75 -11.10 0.77 6.10
C ALA A 75 -9.83 -0.08 5.89
N GLN A 76 -8.80 0.08 6.74
CA GLN A 76 -7.62 -0.80 6.73
C GLN A 76 -7.97 -2.23 7.11
N MET A 77 -8.81 -2.45 8.13
CA MET A 77 -9.24 -3.80 8.51
C MET A 77 -10.00 -4.48 7.36
N VAL A 78 -10.84 -3.74 6.61
CA VAL A 78 -11.51 -4.28 5.41
C VAL A 78 -10.50 -4.60 4.31
N MET A 79 -9.54 -3.70 4.04
CA MET A 79 -8.47 -3.96 3.06
C MET A 79 -7.72 -5.24 3.40
N LEU A 80 -7.31 -5.41 4.66
CA LEU A 80 -6.58 -6.58 5.14
C LEU A 80 -7.43 -7.85 5.11
N ALA A 81 -8.72 -7.76 5.45
CA ALA A 81 -9.65 -8.89 5.36
C ALA A 81 -9.79 -9.40 3.93
N ILE A 82 -9.99 -8.49 2.95
CA ILE A 82 -10.04 -8.85 1.53
C ILE A 82 -8.70 -9.43 1.08
N ALA A 83 -7.58 -8.82 1.48
CA ALA A 83 -6.25 -9.32 1.14
C ALA A 83 -6.03 -10.75 1.66
N VAL A 84 -6.40 -11.05 2.91
CA VAL A 84 -6.26 -12.40 3.48
C VAL A 84 -7.14 -13.41 2.75
N LEU A 85 -8.39 -13.06 2.45
CA LEU A 85 -9.32 -13.91 1.70
C LEU A 85 -8.80 -14.27 0.31
N LEU A 86 -8.04 -13.38 -0.34
CA LEU A 86 -7.47 -13.61 -1.66
C LEU A 86 -6.10 -14.30 -1.59
N PHE A 87 -5.23 -13.88 -0.67
CA PHE A 87 -3.84 -14.31 -0.61
C PHE A 87 -3.70 -15.71 -0.01
N PHE A 88 -4.39 -16.01 1.09
CA PHE A 88 -4.13 -17.24 1.84
C PHE A 88 -4.48 -18.51 1.03
N PRO A 89 -5.57 -18.54 0.23
CA PRO A 89 -5.81 -19.67 -0.68
C PRO A 89 -4.72 -19.81 -1.75
N ALA A 90 -4.29 -18.70 -2.36
CA ALA A 90 -3.23 -18.71 -3.37
C ALA A 90 -1.88 -19.17 -2.80
N LEU A 91 -1.52 -18.67 -1.61
CA LEU A 91 -0.31 -19.07 -0.89
C LEU A 91 -0.37 -20.52 -0.42
N GLY A 92 -1.54 -20.99 0.03
CA GLY A 92 -1.75 -22.38 0.41
C GLY A 92 -1.64 -23.36 -0.77
N ALA A 93 -2.05 -22.93 -1.97
CA ALA A 93 -1.86 -23.69 -3.21
C ALA A 93 -0.40 -23.68 -3.71
N GLY A 94 0.42 -22.73 -3.24
CA GLY A 94 1.83 -22.55 -3.63
C GLY A 94 2.04 -22.02 -5.06
N THR A 95 1.03 -22.14 -5.93
CA THR A 95 1.05 -21.61 -7.30
C THR A 95 -0.26 -20.89 -7.62
N LEU A 96 -0.17 -19.86 -8.46
CA LEU A 96 -1.30 -19.13 -9.02
C LEU A 96 -1.08 -18.98 -10.53
N TRP A 97 -1.97 -19.58 -11.34
CA TRP A 97 -1.87 -19.58 -12.80
C TRP A 97 -0.49 -20.01 -13.34
N GLY A 98 0.09 -21.05 -12.74
CA GLY A 98 1.39 -21.61 -13.12
C GLY A 98 2.60 -20.78 -12.66
N GLN A 99 2.41 -19.70 -11.91
CA GLN A 99 3.50 -19.01 -11.19
C GLN A 99 3.57 -19.43 -9.75
N THR A 100 4.78 -19.68 -9.25
CA THR A 100 5.02 -19.88 -7.81
C THR A 100 4.72 -18.58 -7.06
N VAL A 101 3.92 -18.67 -6.01
CA VAL A 101 3.56 -17.52 -5.18
C VAL A 101 4.13 -17.69 -3.78
N THR A 102 4.79 -16.66 -3.28
CA THR A 102 5.40 -16.64 -1.95
C THR A 102 5.01 -15.36 -1.22
N GLY A 103 4.66 -15.47 0.06
CA GLY A 103 4.44 -14.32 0.92
C GLY A 103 5.74 -13.78 1.50
N PHE A 104 5.74 -12.51 1.92
CA PHE A 104 6.83 -11.98 2.74
C PHE A 104 6.66 -12.44 4.19
N VAL A 105 7.35 -13.51 4.55
CA VAL A 105 7.42 -14.03 5.92
C VAL A 105 8.81 -13.76 6.46
N SER A 106 8.93 -12.72 7.28
CA SER A 106 10.20 -12.32 7.90
C SER A 106 10.19 -12.71 9.38
N PRO A 107 11.35 -13.09 9.95
CA PRO A 107 11.46 -13.42 11.35
C PRO A 107 11.17 -12.20 12.22
N ILE A 108 10.49 -12.41 13.35
CA ILE A 108 10.31 -11.38 14.36
C ILE A 108 11.56 -11.40 15.23
N GLY A 109 12.30 -10.30 15.28
CA GLY A 109 13.56 -10.25 16.02
C GLY A 109 13.87 -8.85 16.55
N VAL A 110 15.05 -8.74 17.18
CA VAL A 110 15.55 -7.49 17.75
C VAL A 110 15.65 -6.40 16.67
N SER A 111 16.07 -6.77 15.45
CA SER A 111 16.15 -5.85 14.31
C SER A 111 14.80 -5.23 13.94
N VAL A 112 13.73 -6.04 13.91
CA VAL A 112 12.37 -5.55 13.63
C VAL A 112 11.88 -4.60 14.73
N LEU A 113 12.19 -4.88 16.00
CA LEU A 113 11.79 -4.02 17.11
C LEU A 113 12.44 -2.63 17.02
N PHE A 114 13.77 -2.58 16.87
CA PHE A 114 14.50 -1.32 16.71
C PHE A 114 14.11 -0.60 15.42
N GLY A 115 13.98 -1.34 14.31
CA GLY A 115 13.56 -0.80 13.03
C GLY A 115 12.16 -0.19 13.08
N ALA A 116 11.20 -0.86 13.71
CA ALA A 116 9.84 -0.34 13.87
C ALA A 116 9.81 0.93 14.73
N PHE A 117 10.64 1.01 15.78
CA PHE A 117 10.73 2.19 16.63
C PHE A 117 11.35 3.39 15.88
N LEU A 118 12.50 3.21 15.24
CA LEU A 118 13.17 4.24 14.44
C LEU A 118 12.29 4.70 13.27
N PHE A 119 11.64 3.74 12.59
CA PHE A 119 10.70 4.04 11.52
C PHE A 119 9.50 4.83 12.03
N GLY A 120 8.98 4.49 13.22
CA GLY A 120 7.94 5.25 13.91
C GLY A 120 8.31 6.70 14.16
N ILE A 121 9.51 6.96 14.70
CA ILE A 121 10.04 8.31 14.90
C ILE A 121 10.14 9.04 13.55
N GLY A 122 10.73 8.39 12.55
CA GLY A 122 10.86 8.93 11.20
C GLY A 122 9.51 9.31 10.58
N MET A 123 8.47 8.48 10.75
CA MET A 123 7.13 8.80 10.26
C MET A 123 6.52 10.03 10.93
N GLN A 124 6.82 10.28 12.20
CA GLN A 124 6.32 11.48 12.88
C GLN A 124 7.08 12.74 12.45
N LEU A 125 8.40 12.66 12.30
CA LEU A 125 9.23 13.78 11.84
C LEU A 125 8.95 14.12 10.36
N GLY A 126 8.86 13.10 9.50
CA GLY A 126 8.59 13.24 8.07
C GLY A 126 7.13 13.47 7.72
N GLY A 127 6.21 13.34 8.68
CA GLY A 127 4.78 13.60 8.47
C GLY A 127 4.03 12.55 7.65
N GLY A 128 4.64 11.41 7.33
CA GLY A 128 4.05 10.36 6.49
C GLY A 128 4.68 8.99 6.66
N CYS A 129 3.95 7.94 6.29
CA CYS A 129 4.48 6.59 6.09
C CYS A 129 5.10 6.44 4.70
N ALA A 130 5.75 5.31 4.39
CA ALA A 130 6.38 5.07 3.09
C ALA A 130 5.46 5.33 1.88
N SER A 131 4.27 4.71 1.87
CA SER A 131 3.27 4.96 0.83
C SER A 131 2.80 6.42 0.83
N GLY A 132 2.53 6.97 2.01
CA GLY A 132 2.13 8.36 2.23
C GLY A 132 3.11 9.37 1.60
N THR A 133 4.38 9.19 1.89
CA THR A 133 5.48 9.99 1.37
C THR A 133 5.55 9.90 -0.15
N LEU A 134 5.49 8.68 -0.70
CA LEU A 134 5.62 8.48 -2.15
C LEU A 134 4.48 9.12 -2.95
N PHE A 135 3.21 8.86 -2.61
CA PHE A 135 2.10 9.42 -3.38
C PHE A 135 1.96 10.93 -3.17
N THR A 136 2.28 11.45 -1.98
CA THR A 136 2.18 12.89 -1.69
C THR A 136 3.32 13.67 -2.36
N ALA A 137 4.53 13.09 -2.42
CA ALA A 137 5.63 13.63 -3.21
C ALA A 137 5.29 13.62 -4.71
N GLY A 138 4.73 12.50 -5.22
CA GLY A 138 4.24 12.41 -6.60
C GLY A 138 3.10 13.37 -6.94
N GLY A 139 2.32 13.78 -5.93
CA GLY A 139 1.31 14.85 -6.02
C GLY A 139 1.86 16.28 -6.07
N GLY A 140 3.19 16.46 -6.02
CA GLY A 140 3.85 17.77 -6.10
C GLY A 140 4.16 18.43 -4.75
N ASN A 141 4.07 17.71 -3.63
CA ASN A 141 4.43 18.27 -2.32
C ASN A 141 5.94 18.28 -2.11
N ALA A 142 6.56 19.47 -2.22
CA ALA A 142 8.00 19.66 -2.06
C ALA A 142 8.54 19.19 -0.69
N ARG A 143 7.76 19.36 0.40
CA ARG A 143 8.17 18.88 1.73
C ARG A 143 8.32 17.36 1.74
N MET A 144 7.37 16.65 1.15
CA MET A 144 7.43 15.18 1.09
C MET A 144 8.51 14.68 0.13
N MET A 145 8.90 15.48 -0.87
CA MET A 145 10.05 15.16 -1.72
C MET A 145 11.35 15.09 -0.92
N ILE A 146 11.57 16.06 -0.02
CA ILE A 146 12.73 16.05 0.89
C ILE A 146 12.70 14.79 1.76
N THR A 147 11.55 14.48 2.37
CA THR A 147 11.38 13.25 3.15
C THR A 147 11.69 12.00 2.32
N LEU A 148 11.24 11.94 1.07
CA LEU A 148 11.49 10.81 0.18
C LEU A 148 13.00 10.65 -0.12
N ILE A 149 13.72 11.74 -0.38
CA ILE A 149 15.17 11.70 -0.62
C ILE A 149 15.92 11.14 0.59
N PHE A 150 15.67 11.67 1.79
CA PHE A 150 16.32 11.16 3.00
C PHE A 150 15.88 9.75 3.36
N PHE A 151 14.66 9.34 2.99
CA PHE A 151 14.23 7.96 3.12
C PHE A 151 15.00 7.05 2.16
N ILE A 152 15.24 7.46 0.90
CA ILE A 152 16.08 6.71 -0.04
C ILE A 152 17.51 6.57 0.53
N VAL A 153 18.12 7.66 0.98
CA VAL A 153 19.46 7.64 1.61
C VAL A 153 19.49 6.68 2.81
N GLY A 154 18.53 6.81 3.74
CA GLY A 154 18.43 5.92 4.89
C GLY A 154 18.20 4.46 4.52
N SER A 155 17.46 4.20 3.43
CA SER A 155 17.21 2.84 2.92
C SER A 155 18.48 2.21 2.35
N VAL A 156 19.34 3.00 1.68
CA VAL A 156 20.65 2.55 1.20
C VAL A 156 21.55 2.21 2.38
N ILE A 157 21.66 3.10 3.37
CA ILE A 157 22.43 2.84 4.60
C ILE A 157 21.92 1.57 5.31
N GLY A 158 20.60 1.43 5.42
CA GLY A 158 19.97 0.24 5.99
C GLY A 158 20.30 -1.04 5.21
N SER A 159 20.31 -0.97 3.87
CA SER A 159 20.67 -2.11 3.02
C SER A 159 22.15 -2.50 3.12
N ALA A 160 23.06 -1.52 3.29
CA ALA A 160 24.48 -1.79 3.50
C ALA A 160 24.74 -2.55 4.82
N HIS A 161 23.95 -2.28 5.85
CA HIS A 161 24.05 -2.95 7.16
C HIS A 161 23.13 -4.18 7.29
N PHE A 162 22.54 -4.65 6.19
CA PHE A 162 21.50 -5.68 6.23
C PHE A 162 21.97 -7.00 6.85
N SER A 163 23.21 -7.43 6.55
CA SER A 163 23.81 -8.64 7.12
C SER A 163 23.91 -8.56 8.65
N TRP A 164 24.34 -7.41 9.18
CA TRP A 164 24.39 -7.17 10.61
C TRP A 164 23.00 -7.19 11.26
N TRP A 165 22.00 -6.55 10.64
CA TRP A 165 20.62 -6.58 11.12
C TRP A 165 20.03 -7.99 11.16
N MET A 166 20.36 -8.84 10.18
CA MET A 166 19.86 -10.22 10.10
C MET A 166 20.62 -11.18 11.03
N ALA A 167 21.80 -10.82 11.51
CA ALA A 167 22.57 -11.62 12.47
C ALA A 167 22.12 -11.46 13.93
N LEU A 168 21.30 -10.45 14.22
CA LEU A 168 20.76 -10.23 15.55
C LEU A 168 19.76 -11.33 15.96
N PRO A 169 19.57 -11.59 17.27
CA PRO A 169 18.63 -12.59 17.74
C PRO A 169 17.22 -12.39 17.18
N ALA A 170 16.68 -13.44 16.59
CA ALA A 170 15.34 -13.46 16.02
C ALA A 170 14.66 -14.81 16.24
N PHE A 171 13.33 -14.79 16.36
CA PHE A 171 12.51 -15.99 16.37
C PHE A 171 12.38 -16.56 14.97
N GLU A 172 12.02 -17.85 14.88
CA GLU A 172 11.74 -18.46 13.57
C GLU A 172 10.57 -17.74 12.86
N PRO A 173 10.62 -17.62 11.52
CA PRO A 173 9.52 -17.04 10.76
C PRO A 173 8.26 -17.91 10.86
N ILE A 174 7.27 -17.44 11.64
CA ILE A 174 6.00 -18.14 11.80
C ILE A 174 5.00 -17.60 10.76
N SER A 175 4.49 -18.48 9.90
CA SER A 175 3.40 -18.18 8.98
C SER A 175 2.09 -18.79 9.48
N LEU A 176 1.04 -17.99 9.58
CA LEU A 176 -0.31 -18.46 9.94
C LEU A 176 -0.83 -19.52 8.97
N VAL A 177 -0.47 -19.43 7.69
CA VAL A 177 -0.84 -20.41 6.66
C VAL A 177 -0.15 -21.74 6.91
N ASN A 178 1.09 -21.74 7.39
CA ASN A 178 1.84 -22.97 7.65
C ASN A 178 1.38 -23.65 8.95
N VAL A 179 0.99 -22.87 9.96
CA VAL A 179 0.59 -23.40 11.28
C VAL A 179 -0.87 -23.88 11.30
N PHE A 180 -1.80 -23.09 10.75
CA PHE A 180 -3.24 -23.36 10.83
C PHE A 180 -3.88 -23.78 9.51
N GLY A 181 -3.07 -23.91 8.45
CA GLY A 181 -3.56 -24.03 7.08
C GLY A 181 -4.17 -22.72 6.56
N ALA A 182 -4.47 -22.68 5.27
CA ALA A 182 -5.07 -21.48 4.65
C ALA A 182 -6.41 -21.10 5.31
N GLY A 183 -7.29 -22.06 5.56
CA GLY A 183 -8.60 -21.81 6.18
C GLY A 183 -8.51 -21.32 7.63
N GLY A 184 -7.69 -21.97 8.46
CA GLY A 184 -7.50 -21.55 9.85
C GLY A 184 -6.81 -20.19 9.96
N GLY A 185 -5.80 -19.94 9.13
CA GLY A 185 -5.14 -18.63 9.04
C GLY A 185 -6.10 -17.50 8.64
N ILE A 186 -7.03 -17.77 7.72
CA ILE A 186 -8.10 -16.81 7.35
C ILE A 186 -8.99 -16.54 8.57
N ALA A 187 -9.49 -17.59 9.24
CA ALA A 187 -10.40 -17.44 10.36
C ALA A 187 -9.78 -16.62 11.50
N VAL A 188 -8.54 -16.92 11.89
CA VAL A 188 -7.81 -16.19 12.94
C VAL A 188 -7.61 -14.72 12.54
N SER A 189 -7.21 -14.47 11.29
CA SER A 189 -6.97 -13.11 10.80
C SER A 189 -8.25 -12.28 10.75
N LEU A 190 -9.35 -12.86 10.25
CA LEU A 190 -10.66 -12.20 10.23
C LEU A 190 -11.19 -11.93 11.63
N ALA A 191 -11.01 -12.86 12.57
CA ALA A 191 -11.37 -12.66 13.97
C ALA A 191 -10.60 -11.47 14.58
N LEU A 192 -9.28 -11.39 14.33
CA LEU A 192 -8.45 -10.28 14.81
C LEU A 192 -8.88 -8.94 14.19
N PHE A 193 -9.09 -8.88 12.88
CA PHE A 193 -9.52 -7.65 12.21
C PHE A 193 -10.92 -7.21 12.65
N ALA A 194 -11.83 -8.17 12.86
CA ALA A 194 -13.16 -7.90 13.41
C ALA A 194 -13.07 -7.37 14.85
N ALA A 195 -12.20 -7.93 15.68
CA ALA A 195 -11.97 -7.46 17.05
C ALA A 195 -11.43 -6.01 17.07
N ILE A 196 -10.44 -5.70 16.23
CA ILE A 196 -9.91 -4.33 16.10
C ILE A 196 -10.99 -3.37 15.59
N ALA A 197 -11.74 -3.76 14.56
CA ALA A 197 -12.85 -2.95 14.05
C ALA A 197 -13.92 -2.70 15.11
N ALA A 198 -14.34 -3.73 15.85
CA ALA A 198 -15.30 -3.62 16.95
C ALA A 198 -14.77 -2.71 18.07
N PHE A 199 -13.50 -2.84 18.43
CA PHE A 199 -12.83 -1.96 19.39
C PHE A 199 -12.88 -0.50 18.94
N THR A 200 -12.59 -0.22 17.66
CA THR A 200 -12.67 1.15 17.13
C THR A 200 -14.09 1.71 17.16
N VAL A 201 -15.10 0.91 16.80
CA VAL A 201 -16.52 1.27 16.87
C VAL A 201 -16.93 1.60 18.30
N MET A 202 -16.56 0.75 19.25
CA MET A 202 -16.88 0.92 20.66
C MET A 202 -16.25 2.21 21.20
N MET A 203 -14.97 2.44 20.94
CA MET A 203 -14.26 3.65 21.39
C MET A 203 -14.81 4.93 20.76
N GLU A 204 -15.17 4.89 19.47
CA GLU A 204 -15.74 6.03 18.77
C GLU A 204 -17.14 6.38 19.31
N LYS A 205 -18.03 5.39 19.45
CA LYS A 205 -19.37 5.59 20.02
C LYS A 205 -19.34 6.06 21.47
N ARG A 206 -18.41 5.55 22.28
CA ARG A 206 -18.24 6.01 23.67
C ARG A 206 -17.84 7.48 23.78
N ARG A 207 -17.04 7.99 22.84
CA ARG A 207 -16.59 9.41 22.85
C ARG A 207 -17.55 10.36 22.17
N HIS A 208 -18.16 9.94 21.05
CA HIS A 208 -18.91 10.83 20.15
C HIS A 208 -20.41 10.52 20.06
N GLY A 209 -20.90 9.46 20.72
CA GLY A 209 -22.30 9.01 20.69
C GLY A 209 -22.70 8.31 19.39
N GLN A 210 -22.15 8.74 18.25
CA GLN A 210 -22.40 8.17 16.92
C GLN A 210 -21.09 7.95 16.16
N LEU A 211 -21.17 7.12 15.12
CA LEU A 211 -20.05 6.90 14.20
C LEU A 211 -19.94 8.08 13.24
N GLU A 212 -18.71 8.44 12.85
CA GLU A 212 -18.48 9.42 11.79
C GLU A 212 -19.25 9.01 10.51
N GLU A 213 -20.11 9.90 10.04
CA GLU A 213 -20.84 9.68 8.80
C GLU A 213 -19.87 9.65 7.61
N THR A 214 -20.02 8.62 6.77
CA THR A 214 -19.32 8.57 5.50
C THR A 214 -20.02 9.49 4.50
N PRO A 215 -19.29 10.36 3.78
CA PRO A 215 -19.88 11.12 2.68
C PRO A 215 -20.63 10.18 1.74
N ARG A 216 -21.91 10.47 1.45
CA ARG A 216 -22.72 9.66 0.53
C ARG A 216 -22.08 9.75 -0.86
N PHE A 217 -21.53 8.64 -1.35
CA PHE A 217 -20.94 8.57 -2.67
C PHE A 217 -21.99 8.12 -3.68
N ASN A 218 -22.37 9.01 -4.60
CA ASN A 218 -23.23 8.67 -5.72
C ASN A 218 -22.40 8.02 -6.82
N LEU A 219 -22.51 6.70 -6.99
CA LEU A 219 -21.86 5.93 -8.06
C LEU A 219 -22.19 6.43 -9.48
N ARG A 220 -23.30 7.17 -9.64
CA ARG A 220 -23.79 7.73 -10.90
C ARG A 220 -23.03 8.97 -11.37
N ASP A 221 -22.35 9.69 -10.48
CA ASP A 221 -21.49 10.79 -10.88
C ASP A 221 -20.15 10.19 -11.35
N SER A 222 -19.83 10.38 -12.64
CA SER A 222 -18.68 9.79 -13.36
C SER A 222 -17.30 10.30 -12.89
N ARG A 223 -17.13 10.48 -11.58
CA ARG A 223 -15.95 11.00 -10.90
C ARG A 223 -14.95 9.90 -10.52
N TRP A 224 -14.98 8.76 -11.19
CA TRP A 224 -13.99 7.70 -10.93
C TRP A 224 -12.57 8.21 -11.22
N LEU A 225 -12.41 9.11 -12.17
CA LEU A 225 -11.13 9.73 -12.54
C LEU A 225 -10.83 11.05 -11.80
N THR A 226 -11.76 11.57 -10.98
CA THR A 226 -11.62 12.88 -10.31
C THR A 226 -12.00 12.76 -8.82
N GLY A 227 -11.01 12.89 -7.92
CA GLY A 227 -11.17 12.60 -6.49
C GLY A 227 -12.04 13.58 -5.69
N PRO A 228 -12.18 13.39 -4.36
CA PRO A 228 -11.62 12.30 -3.54
C PRO A 228 -12.48 11.03 -3.52
N TRP A 229 -11.82 9.87 -3.50
CA TRP A 229 -12.47 8.55 -3.45
C TRP A 229 -12.92 8.20 -2.02
N PRO A 230 -14.01 7.44 -1.86
CA PRO A 230 -14.35 6.84 -0.56
C PRO A 230 -13.21 5.93 -0.07
N LEU A 231 -12.88 6.00 1.22
CA LEU A 231 -11.82 5.17 1.82
C LEU A 231 -12.03 3.67 1.60
N LEU A 232 -13.29 3.22 1.60
CA LEU A 232 -13.64 1.83 1.34
C LEU A 232 -13.31 1.42 -0.11
N MET A 233 -13.53 2.31 -1.07
CA MET A 233 -13.16 2.08 -2.47
C MET A 233 -11.64 1.98 -2.61
N GLY A 234 -10.90 2.85 -1.92
CA GLY A 234 -9.44 2.75 -1.82
C GLY A 234 -8.99 1.42 -1.22
N ALA A 235 -9.59 1.00 -0.09
CA ALA A 235 -9.30 -0.27 0.57
C ALA A 235 -9.50 -1.49 -0.37
N VAL A 236 -10.65 -1.56 -1.05
CA VAL A 236 -10.97 -2.64 -2.00
C VAL A 236 -10.00 -2.61 -3.18
N ALA A 237 -9.79 -1.46 -3.81
CA ALA A 237 -8.90 -1.32 -4.96
C ALA A 237 -7.45 -1.69 -4.59
N LEU A 238 -6.93 -1.23 -3.45
CA LEU A 238 -5.59 -1.60 -2.99
C LEU A 238 -5.47 -3.11 -2.74
N ALA A 239 -6.47 -3.76 -2.16
CA ALA A 239 -6.45 -5.20 -1.91
C ALA A 239 -6.43 -5.99 -3.23
N LEU A 240 -7.29 -5.62 -4.19
CA LEU A 240 -7.38 -6.26 -5.50
C LEU A 240 -6.11 -6.04 -6.34
N LEU A 241 -5.58 -4.81 -6.37
CA LEU A 241 -4.35 -4.50 -7.09
C LEU A 241 -3.12 -5.14 -6.46
N ASN A 242 -3.09 -5.29 -5.12
CA ASN A 242 -2.05 -6.06 -4.46
C ASN A 242 -2.15 -7.55 -4.83
N PHE A 243 -3.35 -8.12 -4.90
CA PHE A 243 -3.54 -9.50 -5.38
C PHE A 243 -3.13 -9.65 -6.85
N ALA A 244 -3.41 -8.67 -7.70
CA ALA A 244 -2.91 -8.64 -9.08
C ALA A 244 -1.37 -8.63 -9.12
N THR A 245 -0.73 -7.87 -8.23
CA THR A 245 0.74 -7.90 -8.06
C THR A 245 1.22 -9.29 -7.68
N LEU A 246 0.58 -9.95 -6.71
CA LEU A 246 0.91 -11.33 -6.31
C LEU A 246 0.83 -12.29 -7.50
N ALA A 247 -0.25 -12.21 -8.28
CA ALA A 247 -0.47 -13.09 -9.41
C ALA A 247 0.51 -12.87 -10.58
N LEU A 248 0.94 -11.63 -10.80
CA LEU A 248 1.86 -11.28 -11.87
C LEU A 248 3.34 -11.46 -11.48
N ALA A 249 3.71 -11.11 -10.25
CA ALA A 249 5.10 -11.07 -9.77
C ALA A 249 5.48 -12.26 -8.88
N GLY A 250 4.54 -13.11 -8.47
CA GLY A 250 4.77 -14.21 -7.52
C GLY A 250 4.98 -13.76 -6.07
N ARG A 251 4.91 -12.45 -5.80
CA ARG A 251 5.14 -11.87 -4.47
C ARG A 251 4.23 -10.67 -4.22
N PRO A 252 3.87 -10.39 -2.95
CA PRO A 252 3.08 -9.22 -2.59
C PRO A 252 3.73 -7.91 -3.04
N TRP A 253 2.91 -6.87 -3.17
CA TRP A 253 3.42 -5.53 -3.38
C TRP A 253 4.23 -5.03 -2.18
N GLY A 254 5.39 -4.44 -2.46
CA GLY A 254 6.27 -3.80 -1.47
C GLY A 254 6.81 -2.47 -2.02
N ILE A 255 6.73 -1.41 -1.22
CA ILE A 255 7.14 -0.05 -1.63
C ILE A 255 8.58 0.25 -1.21
N THR A 256 8.95 -0.12 0.02
CA THR A 256 10.22 0.27 0.63
C THR A 256 11.44 -0.36 -0.04
N SER A 257 11.30 -1.55 -0.63
CA SER A 257 12.36 -2.19 -1.40
C SER A 257 12.76 -1.39 -2.64
N ALA A 258 11.82 -0.65 -3.25
CA ALA A 258 12.12 0.20 -4.38
C ALA A 258 13.01 1.39 -3.99
N PHE A 259 12.86 1.93 -2.78
CA PHE A 259 13.68 3.05 -2.29
C PHE A 259 15.14 2.63 -2.12
N ALA A 260 15.37 1.45 -1.54
CA ALA A 260 16.72 0.88 -1.45
C ALA A 260 17.31 0.63 -2.84
N LEU A 261 16.54 0.04 -3.76
CA LEU A 261 17.01 -0.24 -5.13
C LEU A 261 17.36 1.03 -5.91
N TRP A 262 16.50 2.05 -5.86
CA TRP A 262 16.78 3.32 -6.55
C TRP A 262 18.00 4.02 -5.97
N GLY A 263 18.10 4.06 -4.64
CA GLY A 263 19.26 4.64 -3.99
C GLY A 263 20.56 3.88 -4.29
N ALA A 264 20.53 2.55 -4.28
CA ALA A 264 21.68 1.72 -4.63
C ALA A 264 22.11 1.94 -6.07
N LYS A 265 21.18 2.01 -7.03
CA LYS A 265 21.50 2.33 -8.43
C LYS A 265 22.11 3.72 -8.58
N VAL A 266 21.63 4.71 -7.82
CA VAL A 266 22.23 6.05 -7.82
C VAL A 266 23.65 6.01 -7.22
N TYR A 267 23.85 5.22 -6.17
CA TYR A 267 25.16 5.03 -5.54
C TYR A 267 26.17 4.35 -6.50
N GLU A 268 25.73 3.32 -7.20
CA GLU A 268 26.51 2.64 -8.24
C GLU A 268 26.90 3.61 -9.37
N LEU A 269 25.97 4.45 -9.82
CA LEU A 269 26.23 5.45 -10.87
C LEU A 269 27.28 6.51 -10.49
N ILE A 270 27.48 6.76 -9.19
CA ILE A 270 28.50 7.69 -8.70
C ILE A 270 29.81 6.98 -8.29
N GLY A 271 29.95 5.70 -8.62
CA GLY A 271 31.16 4.91 -8.42
C GLY A 271 31.23 4.14 -7.10
N GLY A 272 30.12 4.01 -6.39
CA GLY A 272 30.00 3.07 -5.27
C GLY A 272 29.85 1.62 -5.74
N ASP A 273 30.18 0.68 -4.86
CA ASP A 273 30.08 -0.78 -5.07
C ASP A 273 28.87 -1.42 -4.37
#